data_AF-A0A6V7L5Q6-F1
#
_entry.id   AF-A0A6V7L5Q6-F1
#
_cell.length_a   1.000
_cell.length_b   1.000
_cell.length_c   1.000
_cell.angle_alpha   90.00
_cell.angle_beta   90.00
_cell.angle_gamma   90.00
#
_symmetry.space_group_name_H-M   'P 1'
#
loop_
_entity.id
_entity.type
_entity.pdbx_description
1 polymer ?
#
loop_
_entity_poly.entity_id
_entity_poly.type
_entity_poly.pdbx_seq_one_letter_code
_entity_poly.pdbx_strand_id
1 'polypeptide(L)'
;DGYNRLKRWIMIGDHHQLPPVIKNMAFQKYSNMEQSLFARFVRLGVPTVDLDGQGRARPSICNLYNWRYKKLGNLAHVERSPEYLVANAGFLYDFQLINVEDFNGVGESEPSAYFYQNLAEAEYCVAVYMYMRLIGYPADKISILTTYNGQKHLIRDVINI
;
A
#
# COMPACT_ATOMS: atom_id res chain seq x y z
N ASP A 1 -35.60 -11.84 30.62
CA ASP A 1 -36.35 -10.76 29.96
C ASP A 1 -36.41 -10.91 28.44
N GLY A 2 -35.51 -11.68 27.80
CA GLY A 2 -35.66 -12.04 26.37
C GLY A 2 -35.16 -10.99 25.39
N TYR A 3 -34.49 -9.94 25.88
CA TYR A 3 -33.91 -8.87 25.05
C TYR A 3 -32.41 -9.05 24.87
N ASN A 4 -31.89 -8.49 23.77
CA ASN A 4 -30.45 -8.41 23.53
C ASN A 4 -29.77 -7.51 24.57
N ARG A 5 -28.64 -7.96 25.12
CA ARG A 5 -27.85 -7.26 26.14
C ARG A 5 -26.85 -6.23 25.59
N LEU A 6 -26.65 -6.15 24.28
CA LEU A 6 -25.66 -5.29 23.64
C LEU A 6 -26.00 -3.81 23.85
N LYS A 7 -25.13 -3.08 24.55
CA LYS A 7 -25.34 -1.65 24.88
C LYS A 7 -24.65 -0.68 23.95
N ARG A 8 -23.50 -1.08 23.38
CA ARG A 8 -22.68 -0.23 22.50
C ARG A 8 -22.06 -1.10 21.42
N TRP A 9 -21.95 -0.52 20.24
CA TRP A 9 -21.26 -1.14 19.12
C TRP A 9 -20.38 -0.08 18.46
N ILE A 10 -19.07 -0.31 18.47
CA ILE A 10 -18.06 0.60 17.96
C ILE A 10 -17.36 -0.13 16.83
N MET A 11 -17.34 0.49 15.65
CA MET A 11 -16.59 0.00 14.50
C MET A 11 -15.61 1.08 14.08
N ILE A 12 -14.33 0.72 14.03
CA ILE A 12 -13.26 1.55 13.50
C ILE A 12 -12.73 0.82 12.27
N GLY A 13 -12.69 1.51 11.14
CA GLY A 13 -12.29 0.92 9.88
C GLY A 13 -12.18 1.97 8.78
N ASP A 14 -11.71 1.53 7.63
CA ASP A 14 -11.49 2.36 6.46
C ASP A 14 -12.07 1.65 5.23
N HIS A 15 -13.12 2.23 4.65
CA HIS A 15 -13.80 1.69 3.47
C HIS A 15 -13.19 2.21 2.15
N HIS A 16 -12.13 3.02 2.22
CA HIS A 16 -11.31 3.43 1.08
C HIS A 16 -10.07 2.55 0.89
N GLN A 17 -9.76 1.68 1.86
CA GLN A 17 -8.69 0.67 1.77
C GLN A 17 -9.23 -0.70 1.29
N LEU A 18 -8.35 -1.71 1.25
CA LEU A 18 -8.67 -3.03 0.72
C LEU A 18 -9.87 -3.68 1.43
N PRO A 19 -10.83 -4.23 0.68
CA PRO A 19 -11.94 -4.99 1.25
C PRO A 19 -11.49 -6.38 1.73
N PRO A 20 -12.35 -7.11 2.46
CA PRO A 20 -12.18 -8.53 2.74
C PRO A 20 -11.77 -9.35 1.51
N VAL A 21 -10.76 -10.21 1.66
CA VAL A 21 -10.26 -11.07 0.58
C VAL A 21 -11.28 -12.14 0.23
N ILE A 22 -11.77 -12.15 -1.01
CA ILE A 22 -12.64 -13.19 -1.55
C ILE A 22 -11.83 -14.13 -2.45
N LYS A 23 -11.64 -15.37 -2.02
CA LYS A 23 -10.81 -16.35 -2.76
C LYS A 23 -11.35 -16.66 -4.16
N ASN A 24 -12.66 -16.76 -4.30
CA ASN A 24 -13.30 -16.96 -5.59
C ASN A 24 -13.92 -15.65 -6.06
N MET A 25 -13.25 -15.00 -7.01
CA MET A 25 -13.64 -13.72 -7.57
C MET A 25 -15.05 -13.72 -8.19
N ALA A 26 -15.63 -14.88 -8.49
CA ALA A 26 -17.02 -14.97 -8.93
C ALA A 26 -18.00 -14.43 -7.86
N PHE A 27 -17.80 -14.77 -6.58
CA PHE A 27 -18.68 -14.28 -5.51
C PHE A 27 -18.55 -12.78 -5.28
N GLN A 28 -17.34 -12.23 -5.48
CA GLN A 28 -17.15 -10.78 -5.47
C GLN A 28 -17.92 -10.14 -6.63
N LYS A 29 -17.68 -10.61 -7.86
CA LYS A 29 -18.25 -10.01 -9.09
C LYS A 29 -19.77 -10.10 -9.16
N TYR A 30 -20.37 -11.24 -8.80
CA TYR A 30 -21.80 -11.46 -8.95
C TYR A 30 -22.63 -11.14 -7.71
N SER A 31 -22.03 -11.21 -6.51
CA SER A 31 -22.78 -11.05 -5.25
C SER A 31 -22.29 -9.91 -4.36
N ASN A 32 -21.23 -9.19 -4.76
CA ASN A 32 -20.62 -8.14 -3.94
C ASN A 32 -20.21 -8.67 -2.55
N MET A 33 -19.74 -9.91 -2.48
CA MET A 33 -19.43 -10.61 -1.22
C MET A 33 -18.30 -9.94 -0.43
N GLU A 34 -17.48 -9.11 -1.07
CA GLU A 34 -16.40 -8.36 -0.43
C GLU A 34 -16.91 -7.18 0.42
N GLN A 35 -18.18 -6.79 0.30
CA GLN A 35 -18.69 -5.66 1.06
C GLN A 35 -18.77 -5.99 2.56
N SER A 36 -17.93 -5.33 3.34
CA SER A 36 -18.02 -5.38 4.79
C SER A 36 -19.30 -4.71 5.30
N LEU A 37 -19.73 -5.12 6.51
CA LEU A 37 -20.84 -4.49 7.22
C LEU A 37 -20.59 -2.98 7.43
N PHE A 38 -19.35 -2.61 7.75
CA PHE A 38 -18.91 -1.22 7.88
C PHE A 38 -19.12 -0.44 6.58
N ALA A 39 -18.57 -0.93 5.46
CA ALA A 39 -18.72 -0.27 4.16
C ALA A 39 -20.20 -0.15 3.74
N ARG A 40 -21.01 -1.17 4.05
CA ARG A 40 -22.46 -1.11 3.81
C ARG A 40 -23.14 -0.03 4.63
N PHE A 41 -22.80 0.13 5.91
CA PHE A 41 -23.36 1.18 6.76
C PHE A 41 -22.98 2.58 6.28
N VAL A 42 -21.72 2.78 5.88
CA VAL A 42 -21.29 4.05 5.27
C VAL A 42 -22.10 4.34 4.01
N ARG A 43 -22.27 3.35 3.11
CA ARG A 43 -23.07 3.51 1.88
C ARG A 43 -24.54 3.83 2.16
N LEU A 44 -25.10 3.30 3.25
CA LEU A 44 -26.47 3.58 3.68
C LEU A 44 -26.62 4.93 4.40
N GLY A 45 -25.54 5.71 4.55
CA GLY A 45 -25.59 7.04 5.14
C GLY A 45 -25.56 7.05 6.68
N VAL A 46 -25.13 5.96 7.32
CA VAL A 46 -24.88 5.98 8.77
C VAL A 46 -23.80 7.05 9.05
N PRO A 47 -24.04 8.00 9.97
CA PRO A 47 -23.07 9.06 10.26
C PRO A 47 -21.72 8.48 10.71
N THR A 48 -20.63 9.03 10.15
CA THR A 48 -19.26 8.65 10.48
C THR A 48 -18.54 9.80 11.18
N VAL A 49 -17.57 9.44 12.02
CA VAL A 49 -16.53 10.37 12.47
C VAL A 49 -15.31 10.09 11.59
N ASP A 50 -15.00 11.01 10.68
CA ASP A 50 -13.85 10.93 9.79
C ASP A 50 -12.62 11.52 10.52
N LEU A 51 -11.62 10.69 10.83
CA LEU A 51 -10.36 11.17 11.42
C LEU A 51 -9.54 11.91 10.35
N ASP A 52 -9.03 13.09 10.70
CA ASP A 52 -8.51 14.08 9.74
C ASP A 52 -7.03 14.40 9.90
N GLY A 53 -6.29 13.72 10.79
CA GLY A 53 -4.86 13.94 10.99
C GLY A 53 -4.06 12.64 10.98
N GLN A 54 -3.21 12.42 9.97
CA GLN A 54 -2.27 11.30 9.97
C GLN A 54 -0.97 11.63 10.71
N GLY A 55 -0.39 10.65 11.39
CA GLY A 55 0.77 10.82 12.27
C GLY A 55 2.00 9.99 11.93
N ARG A 56 2.09 9.43 10.71
CA ARG A 56 3.06 8.36 10.40
C ARG A 56 3.91 8.55 9.16
N ALA A 57 3.52 9.40 8.21
CA ALA A 57 4.21 9.59 6.94
C ALA A 57 4.50 11.08 6.68
N ARG A 58 5.47 11.38 5.81
CA ARG A 58 5.75 12.76 5.38
C ARG A 58 4.51 13.38 4.72
N PRO A 59 4.30 14.71 4.84
CA PRO A 59 3.20 15.40 4.14
C PRO A 59 3.21 15.18 2.62
N SER A 60 4.38 15.14 2.00
CA SER A 60 4.57 14.85 0.58
C SER A 60 4.04 13.47 0.16
N ILE A 61 4.30 12.44 0.97
CA ILE A 61 3.77 11.09 0.76
C ILE A 61 2.26 11.04 1.07
N CYS A 62 1.79 11.79 2.08
CA CYS A 62 0.37 11.91 2.41
C CYS A 62 -0.47 12.41 1.22
N ASN A 63 0.09 13.34 0.43
CA ASN A 63 -0.57 13.88 -0.76
C ASN A 63 -0.84 12.83 -1.85
N LEU A 64 -0.17 11.67 -1.83
CA LEU A 64 -0.44 10.58 -2.78
C LEU A 64 -1.82 9.93 -2.54
N TYR A 65 -2.37 10.04 -1.33
CA TYR A 65 -3.61 9.33 -0.95
C TYR A 65 -4.67 10.19 -0.25
N ASN A 66 -4.31 11.37 0.31
CA ASN A 66 -5.25 12.17 1.11
C ASN A 66 -6.47 12.68 0.33
N TRP A 67 -6.34 12.86 -0.98
CA TRP A 67 -7.43 13.24 -1.90
C TRP A 67 -8.63 12.29 -1.85
N ARG A 68 -8.41 11.05 -1.38
CA ARG A 68 -9.48 10.05 -1.24
C ARG A 68 -10.37 10.28 -0.01
N TYR A 69 -9.90 11.06 0.97
CA TYR A 69 -10.50 11.23 2.29
C TYR A 69 -11.04 12.65 2.50
N LYS A 70 -11.99 12.82 3.42
CA LYS A 70 -12.51 14.14 3.76
C LYS A 70 -11.53 14.87 4.67
N LYS A 71 -10.91 15.95 4.17
CA LYS A 71 -10.05 16.87 4.94
C LYS A 71 -8.87 16.20 5.65
N LEU A 72 -8.34 15.09 5.13
CA LEU A 72 -7.19 14.42 5.74
C LEU A 72 -5.92 15.28 5.58
N GLY A 73 -5.45 15.80 6.71
CA GLY A 73 -4.19 16.51 6.86
C GLY A 73 -3.17 15.73 7.70
N ASN A 74 -2.24 16.46 8.31
CA ASN A 74 -1.14 15.91 9.09
C ASN A 74 -1.24 16.37 10.55
N LEU A 75 -0.83 15.51 11.49
CA LEU A 75 -0.64 15.92 12.87
C LEU A 75 0.60 16.82 12.99
N ALA A 76 0.59 17.74 13.95
CA ALA A 76 1.62 18.78 14.09
C ALA A 76 3.06 18.24 14.22
N HIS A 77 3.24 17.05 14.80
CA HIS A 77 4.57 16.43 14.92
C HIS A 77 5.12 15.98 13.56
N VAL A 78 4.27 15.55 12.64
CA VAL A 78 4.68 15.16 11.27
C VAL A 78 5.26 16.35 10.51
N GLU A 79 4.75 17.55 10.76
CA GLU A 79 5.17 18.76 10.06
C GLU A 79 6.46 19.37 10.63
N ARG A 80 6.84 19.00 11.85
CA ARG A 80 7.89 19.70 12.62
C ARG A 80 9.05 18.80 13.02
N SER A 81 8.82 17.50 13.24
CA SER A 81 9.86 16.60 13.71
C SER A 81 10.90 16.35 12.60
N PRO A 82 12.21 16.44 12.91
CA PRO A 82 13.27 16.24 11.91
C PRO A 82 13.18 14.92 11.13
N GLU A 83 12.68 13.85 11.75
CA GLU A 83 12.47 12.55 11.10
C GLU A 83 11.58 12.58 9.84
N TYR A 84 10.71 13.59 9.70
CA TYR A 84 9.86 13.79 8.51
C TYR A 84 10.40 14.85 7.55
N LEU A 85 11.46 15.56 7.92
CA LEU A 85 12.05 16.68 7.16
C LEU A 85 13.40 16.31 6.52
N VAL A 86 14.17 15.41 7.13
CA VAL A 86 15.48 14.97 6.62
C VAL A 86 15.29 14.19 5.32
N ALA A 87 16.03 14.50 4.26
CA ALA A 87 15.95 13.79 2.98
C ALA A 87 16.42 12.33 3.07
N ASN A 88 16.04 11.52 2.09
CA ASN A 88 16.56 10.17 1.94
C ASN A 88 17.97 10.26 1.32
N ALA A 89 19.03 10.01 2.09
CA ALA A 89 20.42 10.02 1.60
C ALA A 89 20.59 9.20 0.30
N GLY A 90 21.29 9.77 -0.69
CA GLY A 90 21.46 9.16 -2.01
C GLY A 90 20.30 9.36 -2.98
N PHE A 91 19.19 9.97 -2.56
CA PHE A 91 18.04 10.24 -3.41
C PHE A 91 17.68 11.73 -3.37
N LEU A 92 17.46 12.32 -4.55
CA LEU A 92 17.05 13.72 -4.67
C LEU A 92 15.61 13.94 -4.19
N TYR A 93 14.73 12.97 -4.46
CA TYR A 93 13.31 13.03 -4.13
C TYR A 93 12.97 12.01 -3.05
N ASP A 94 11.93 12.31 -2.28
CA ASP A 94 11.38 11.42 -1.25
C ASP A 94 10.52 10.30 -1.81
N PHE A 95 9.90 10.52 -2.97
CA PHE A 95 9.27 9.49 -3.80
C PHE A 95 9.46 9.81 -5.29
N GLN A 96 9.47 8.76 -6.12
CA GLN A 96 9.54 8.89 -7.58
C GLN A 96 8.71 7.78 -8.22
N LEU A 97 8.13 8.08 -9.39
CA LEU A 97 7.65 7.07 -10.31
C LEU A 97 8.72 6.90 -11.39
N ILE A 98 9.23 5.69 -11.54
CA ILE A 98 10.30 5.36 -12.48
C ILE A 98 9.70 4.54 -13.61
N ASN A 99 9.85 5.03 -14.84
CA ASN A 99 9.49 4.28 -16.03
C ASN A 99 10.56 3.23 -16.33
N VAL A 100 10.14 1.98 -16.51
CA VAL A 100 11.01 0.85 -16.87
C VAL A 100 10.51 0.30 -18.19
N GLU A 101 11.30 0.53 -19.24
CA GLU A 101 11.01 0.02 -20.58
C GLU A 101 11.31 -1.48 -20.69
N ASP A 102 10.92 -2.08 -21.82
CA ASP A 102 11.20 -3.47 -22.13
C ASP A 102 12.70 -3.81 -22.03
N PHE A 103 13.01 -4.92 -21.38
CA PHE A 103 14.37 -5.46 -21.28
C PHE A 103 14.50 -6.65 -22.22
N ASN A 104 15.45 -6.60 -23.15
CA ASN A 104 15.60 -7.58 -24.23
C ASN A 104 14.30 -7.80 -25.03
N GLY A 105 13.50 -6.74 -25.20
CA GLY A 105 12.22 -6.78 -25.91
C GLY A 105 11.08 -7.45 -25.12
N VAL A 106 11.24 -7.61 -23.79
CA VAL A 106 10.23 -8.20 -22.91
C VAL A 106 9.91 -7.24 -21.77
N GLY A 107 8.63 -6.91 -21.63
CA GLY A 107 8.06 -6.20 -20.47
C GLY A 107 7.48 -7.17 -19.44
N GLU A 108 6.16 -7.13 -19.23
CA GLU A 108 5.46 -8.12 -18.41
C GLU A 108 5.49 -9.51 -19.07
N SER A 109 5.71 -10.53 -18.24
CA SER A 109 5.76 -11.94 -18.63
C SER A 109 4.93 -12.81 -17.68
N GLU A 110 4.48 -13.96 -18.19
CA GLU A 110 3.62 -14.89 -17.46
C GLU A 110 4.14 -16.34 -17.66
N PRO A 111 5.17 -16.77 -16.92
CA PRO A 111 5.77 -18.10 -17.08
C PRO A 111 4.83 -19.25 -16.66
N SER A 112 3.82 -18.96 -15.83
CA SER A 112 2.70 -19.87 -15.58
C SER A 112 1.42 -19.07 -15.37
N ALA A 113 0.27 -19.70 -15.59
CA ALA A 113 -1.03 -19.02 -15.60
C ALA A 113 -1.27 -18.16 -14.32
N TYR A 114 -1.60 -16.89 -14.51
CA TYR A 114 -1.80 -15.84 -13.50
C TYR A 114 -0.56 -15.50 -12.66
N PHE A 115 0.64 -15.90 -13.10
CA PHE A 115 1.89 -15.68 -12.40
C PHE A 115 2.70 -14.53 -13.02
N TYR A 116 2.13 -13.33 -13.00
CA TYR A 116 2.70 -12.13 -13.61
C TYR A 116 4.01 -11.68 -12.97
N GLN A 117 4.98 -11.35 -13.82
CA GLN A 117 6.35 -10.96 -13.49
C GLN A 117 6.90 -9.95 -14.50
N ASN A 118 7.85 -9.12 -14.07
CA ASN A 118 8.64 -8.23 -14.92
C ASN A 118 10.11 -8.27 -14.45
N LEU A 119 10.99 -8.82 -15.27
CA LEU A 119 12.42 -9.00 -14.94
C LEU A 119 13.14 -7.66 -14.81
N ALA A 120 12.87 -6.72 -15.73
CA ALA A 120 13.49 -5.40 -15.71
C ALA A 120 13.17 -4.65 -14.41
N GLU A 121 11.89 -4.66 -14.01
CA GLU A 121 11.47 -4.05 -12.74
C GLU A 121 12.06 -4.78 -11.52
N ALA A 122 12.14 -6.11 -11.55
CA ALA A 122 12.71 -6.88 -10.45
C ALA A 122 14.20 -6.54 -10.25
N GLU A 123 15.00 -6.59 -11.32
CA GLU A 123 16.41 -6.22 -11.30
C GLU A 123 16.62 -4.76 -10.89
N TYR A 124 15.81 -3.83 -11.40
CA TYR A 124 15.90 -2.42 -11.03
C TYR A 124 15.61 -2.22 -9.53
N CYS A 125 14.53 -2.79 -9.01
CA CYS A 125 14.19 -2.69 -7.58
C CYS A 125 15.29 -3.27 -6.69
N VAL A 126 15.88 -4.42 -7.08
CA VAL A 126 16.97 -5.03 -6.32
C VAL A 126 18.24 -4.19 -6.40
N ALA A 127 18.58 -3.63 -7.57
CA ALA A 127 19.71 -2.72 -7.72
C ALA A 127 19.57 -1.47 -6.84
N VAL A 128 18.37 -0.88 -6.76
CA VAL A 128 18.08 0.24 -5.85
C VAL A 128 18.26 -0.18 -4.39
N TYR A 129 17.72 -1.35 -3.99
CA TYR A 129 17.93 -1.88 -2.65
C TYR A 129 19.42 -2.09 -2.34
N MET A 130 20.18 -2.66 -3.26
CA MET A 130 21.63 -2.84 -3.12
C MET A 130 22.35 -1.49 -2.99
N TYR A 131 22.00 -0.50 -3.80
CA TYR A 131 22.53 0.86 -3.69
C TYR A 131 22.28 1.45 -2.30
N MET A 132 21.04 1.38 -1.80
CA MET A 132 20.69 1.83 -0.44
C MET A 132 21.54 1.13 0.62
N ARG A 133 21.74 -0.18 0.50
CA ARG A 133 22.57 -0.97 1.42
C ARG A 133 24.03 -0.56 1.38
N LEU A 134 24.58 -0.31 0.19
CA LEU A 134 25.97 0.12 -0.01
C LEU A 134 26.23 1.51 0.59
N ILE A 135 25.25 2.42 0.57
CA ILE A 135 25.36 3.74 1.21
C ILE A 135 24.93 3.75 2.69
N GLY A 136 24.70 2.58 3.28
CA GLY A 136 24.55 2.42 4.73
C GLY A 136 23.11 2.41 5.28
N TYR A 137 22.08 2.30 4.44
CA TYR A 137 20.71 2.16 4.94
C TYR A 137 20.55 0.84 5.71
N PRO A 138 19.89 0.83 6.89
CA PRO A 138 19.55 -0.40 7.58
C PRO A 138 18.55 -1.24 6.78
N ALA A 139 18.82 -2.53 6.61
CA ALA A 139 17.99 -3.43 5.80
C ALA A 139 16.58 -3.57 6.36
N ASP A 140 16.45 -3.60 7.68
CA ASP A 140 15.17 -3.70 8.40
C ASP A 140 14.27 -2.47 8.22
N LYS A 141 14.81 -1.37 7.66
CA LYS A 141 14.06 -0.16 7.33
C LYS A 141 13.60 -0.12 5.88
N ILE A 142 13.96 -1.10 5.05
CA ILE A 142 13.59 -1.19 3.65
C ILE A 142 12.64 -2.38 3.46
N SER A 143 11.55 -2.16 2.74
CA SER A 143 10.62 -3.22 2.34
C SER A 143 10.28 -3.05 0.87
N ILE A 144 10.38 -4.13 0.09
CA ILE A 144 9.99 -4.16 -1.31
C ILE A 144 8.57 -4.71 -1.40
N LEU A 145 7.68 -3.97 -2.08
CA LEU A 145 6.29 -4.34 -2.29
C LEU A 145 6.04 -4.53 -3.78
N THR A 146 5.14 -5.45 -4.11
CA THR A 146 4.65 -5.65 -5.48
C THR A 146 3.21 -6.16 -5.42
N THR A 147 2.44 -5.90 -6.49
CA THR A 147 1.03 -6.27 -6.60
C THR A 147 0.81 -7.75 -6.93
N TYR A 148 1.83 -8.45 -7.43
CA TYR A 148 1.71 -9.83 -7.87
C TYR A 148 2.62 -10.78 -7.08
N ASN A 149 2.07 -11.95 -6.73
CA ASN A 149 2.85 -13.01 -6.10
C ASN A 149 3.96 -13.53 -7.03
N GLY A 150 3.74 -13.54 -8.35
CA GLY A 150 4.76 -13.90 -9.33
C GLY A 150 6.00 -13.02 -9.18
N GLN A 151 5.80 -11.71 -9.25
CA GLN A 151 6.86 -10.71 -9.10
C GLN A 151 7.56 -10.79 -7.73
N LYS A 152 6.82 -11.09 -6.66
CA LYS A 152 7.41 -11.28 -5.33
C LYS A 152 8.41 -12.45 -5.28
N HIS A 153 8.12 -13.55 -5.97
CA HIS A 153 9.06 -14.67 -6.06
C HIS A 153 10.27 -14.28 -6.90
N LEU A 154 10.05 -13.65 -8.05
CA LEU A 154 11.15 -13.20 -8.91
C LEU A 154 12.11 -12.25 -8.19
N ILE A 155 11.60 -11.24 -7.47
CA ILE A 155 12.43 -10.32 -6.67
C ILE A 155 13.27 -11.09 -5.64
N ARG A 156 12.71 -12.12 -4.99
CA ARG A 156 13.45 -12.94 -4.02
C ARG A 156 14.54 -13.76 -4.70
N ASP A 157 14.26 -14.30 -5.87
CA ASP A 157 15.25 -15.04 -6.64
C ASP A 157 16.41 -14.11 -7.02
N VAL A 158 16.13 -12.90 -7.53
CA VAL A 158 17.15 -11.90 -7.87
C VAL A 158 17.97 -11.46 -6.65
N ILE A 159 17.39 -11.37 -5.44
CA ILE A 159 18.14 -11.04 -4.20
C ILE A 159 19.05 -12.19 -3.74
N ASN A 160 18.65 -13.44 -3.99
CA ASN A 160 19.36 -14.62 -3.51
C ASN A 160 20.44 -15.14 -4.48
N ILE A 161 20.53 -14.56 -5.68
CA ILE A 161 21.63 -14.76 -6.63
C ILE A 161 22.87 -14.00 -6.14
#